data_AF-A0A084Y0G1-F1
#
_entry.id   AF-A0A084Y0G1-F1
#
_cell.length_a   1.000
_cell.length_b   1.000
_cell.length_c   1.000
_cell.angle_alpha   90.00
_cell.angle_beta   90.00
_cell.angle_gamma   90.00
#
_symmetry.space_group_name_H-M   'P 1'
#
loop_
_entity.id
_entity.type
_entity.pdbx_description
1 polymer ?
#
loop_
_entity_poly.entity_id
_entity_poly.type
_entity_poly.pdbx_seq_one_letter_code
_entity_poly.pdbx_strand_id
1 'polypeptide(L)' 'MTCYVDGFVLAVPKQKLAAYRRIARQAGKVWREYGALEYIECVADDVKPGKSTSFPQAVKLR' A
#
# COMPACT_ATOMS: atom_id res chain seq x y z
N MET A 1 -22.04 12.30 -6.76
CA MET A 1 -21.47 11.49 -5.66
C MET A 1 -19.96 11.53 -5.82
N THR A 2 -19.25 12.27 -4.97
CA THR A 2 -17.78 12.37 -5.04
C THR A 2 -17.17 11.33 -4.10
N CYS A 3 -16.40 10.39 -4.64
CA CYS A 3 -15.55 9.51 -3.84
C CYS A 3 -14.19 10.17 -3.60
N TYR A 4 -13.71 10.11 -2.36
CA TYR A 4 -12.38 10.56 -1.96
C TYR A 4 -11.52 9.35 -1.62
N VAL A 5 -10.22 9.41 -1.93
CA VAL A 5 -9.29 8.29 -1.76
C VAL A 5 -7.99 8.79 -1.14
N ASP A 6 -7.60 8.17 -0.03
CA ASP A 6 -6.25 8.27 0.51
C ASP A 6 -5.36 7.20 -0.13
N GLY A 7 -4.32 7.62 -0.85
CA GLY A 7 -3.41 6.73 -1.57
C GLY A 7 -2.02 6.66 -0.92
N PHE A 8 -1.50 5.44 -0.74
CA PHE A 8 -0.19 5.19 -0.15
C PHE A 8 0.67 4.30 -1.04
N VAL A 9 1.98 4.55 -1.06
CA VAL A 9 2.99 3.67 -1.67
C VAL A 9 4.09 3.45 -0.64
N LEU A 10 4.38 2.19 -0.33
CA LEU A 10 5.27 1.82 0.77
C LEU A 10 6.37 0.85 0.31
N ALA A 11 7.60 1.09 0.76
CA ALA A 11 8.69 0.13 0.66
C ALA A 11 8.64 -0.86 1.83
N VAL A 12 8.23 -2.11 1.57
CA VAL A 12 8.16 -3.15 2.59
C VAL A 12 9.20 -4.24 2.30
N PRO A 13 10.11 -4.58 3.23
CA PRO A 13 11.03 -5.69 3.05
C PRO A 13 10.28 -6.99 2.78
N LYS A 14 10.66 -7.73 1.72
CA LYS A 14 9.96 -8.95 1.27
C LYS A 14 9.76 -9.96 2.40
N GLN A 15 10.77 -10.14 3.25
CA GLN A 15 10.74 -11.07 4.39
C GLN A 15 9.71 -10.66 5.47
N LYS A 16 9.31 -9.38 5.53
CA LYS A 16 8.35 -8.84 6.49
C LYS A 16 6.93 -8.68 5.94
N LEU A 17 6.68 -9.12 4.70
CA LEU A 17 5.38 -8.95 4.05
C LEU A 17 4.22 -9.60 4.85
N ALA A 18 4.45 -10.78 5.43
CA ALA A 18 3.46 -11.43 6.28
C ALA A 18 3.14 -10.62 7.55
N ALA A 19 4.15 -9.99 8.15
CA ALA A 19 3.96 -9.12 9.30
C ALA A 19 3.18 -7.85 8.91
N TYR A 20 3.53 -7.22 7.79
CA TYR A 20 2.80 -6.09 7.24
C TYR A 20 1.33 -6.44 6.96
N ARG A 21 1.06 -7.58 6.32
CA ARG A 21 -0.31 -8.02 6.04
C ARG A 21 -1.16 -8.19 7.31
N ARG A 22 -0.56 -8.59 8.44
CA ARG A 22 -1.28 -8.69 9.72
C ARG A 22 -1.70 -7.32 10.24
N ILE A 23 -0.79 -6.35 10.27
CA ILE A 23 -1.11 -4.98 10.73
C ILE A 23 -2.08 -4.29 9.77
N ALA A 24 -1.92 -4.45 8.45
CA ALA A 24 -2.80 -3.85 7.44
C ALA A 24 -4.25 -4.36 7.57
N ARG A 25 -4.44 -5.64 7.93
CA ARG A 25 -5.79 -6.18 8.21
C ARG A 25 -6.41 -5.62 9.48
N GLN A 26 -5.60 -5.33 10.50
CA GLN A 26 -6.09 -4.68 11.73
C GLN A 26 -6.45 -3.22 11.43
N ALA A 27 -5.57 -2.51 10.72
CA ALA A 27 -5.81 -1.15 10.23
C ALA A 27 -7.11 -1.09 9.40
N GLY A 28 -7.26 -1.91 8.37
CA GLY A 28 -8.47 -1.91 7.54
C GLY A 28 -9.78 -2.08 8.33
N LYS A 29 -9.78 -2.81 9.45
CA LYS A 29 -10.96 -2.89 10.33
C LYS A 29 -11.24 -1.55 11.02
N VAL A 30 -10.20 -0.95 11.61
CA VAL A 30 -10.29 0.33 12.31
C VAL A 30 -10.71 1.45 11.35
N TRP A 31 -10.10 1.56 10.17
CA TRP A 31 -10.46 2.60 9.20
C TRP A 31 -11.94 2.49 8.77
N ARG A 32 -12.44 1.27 8.57
CA ARG A 32 -13.87 1.07 8.23
C ARG A 32 -14.81 1.38 9.39
N GLU A 33 -14.39 1.14 10.64
CA GLU A 33 -15.15 1.58 11.84
C GLU A 33 -15.29 3.10 11.88
N TYR A 34 -14.28 3.84 11.42
CA TYR A 34 -14.28 5.31 11.33
C TYR A 34 -14.84 5.87 10.00
N GLY A 35 -15.53 5.05 9.20
CA GLY A 35 -16.29 5.52 8.04
C GLY A 35 -15.61 5.36 6.67
N ALA A 36 -14.44 4.71 6.60
CA ALA A 36 -13.89 4.32 5.30
C ALA A 36 -14.83 3.34 4.59
N LEU A 37 -15.19 3.65 3.35
CA LEU A 37 -16.08 2.80 2.55
C LEU A 37 -15.38 1.51 2.11
N GLU A 38 -14.11 1.62 1.73
CA GLU A 38 -13.28 0.51 1.24
C GLU A 38 -11.84 0.63 1.75
N TYR A 39 -11.16 -0.52 1.86
CA TYR A 39 -9.75 -0.60 2.23
C TYR A 39 -9.10 -1.71 1.41
N ILE A 40 -8.10 -1.36 0.62
CA ILE A 40 -7.43 -2.26 -0.33
C ILE A 40 -5.93 -2.15 -0.14
N GLU A 41 -5.27 -3.31 -0.12
CA GLU A 41 -3.82 -3.43 -0.04
C GLU A 41 -3.34 -4.31 -1.18
N CYS A 42 -2.35 -3.81 -1.92
CA CYS A 42 -1.77 -4.50 -3.07
C CYS A 42 -0.27 -4.68 -2.86
N VAL A 43 0.26 -5.80 -3.35
CA VAL A 43 1.70 -6.09 -3.34
C VAL A 43 2.19 -6.06 -4.77
N ALA A 44 3.37 -5.46 -4.99
CA ALA A 44 4.00 -5.43 -6.30
C ALA A 44 4.22 -6.85 -6.85
N ASP A 45 3.83 -7.07 -8.10
CA ASP A 45 4.05 -8.31 -8.86
C ASP A 45 5.03 -8.06 -10.01
N ASP A 46 4.59 -7.50 -11.14
CA ASP A 46 5.46 -7.10 -12.27
C ASP A 46 5.73 -5.57 -12.31
N VAL A 47 6.52 -5.06 -11.36
CA VAL A 47 6.86 -3.62 -11.26
C VAL A 47 8.30 -3.37 -11.69
N LYS A 48 8.49 -2.93 -12.93
CA LYS A 48 9.81 -2.68 -13.53
C LYS A 48 10.32 -1.26 -13.24
N PRO A 49 11.65 -1.07 -13.10
CA PRO A 49 12.24 0.25 -12.99
C PRO A 49 12.10 1.01 -14.33
N GLY A 50 11.78 2.30 -14.22
CA GLY A 50 11.68 3.21 -15.36
C GLY A 50 12.94 4.05 -15.54
N LYS A 51 13.06 4.72 -16.69
CA LYS A 51 14.21 5.60 -17.00
C LYS A 51 14.18 6.89 -16.16
N SER A 52 13.01 7.47 -15.95
CA SER A 52 12.84 8.75 -15.23
C SER A 52 12.13 8.60 -13.90
N THR A 53 11.06 7.81 -13.84
CA THR A 53 10.28 7.53 -12.61
C THR A 53 9.76 6.10 -12.61
N SER A 54 9.49 5.56 -11.42
CA SER A 54 8.86 4.25 -11.18
C SER A 54 8.46 4.10 -9.71
N PHE A 55 7.59 3.15 -9.37
CA PHE A 55 7.21 2.91 -7.97
C PHE A 55 8.40 2.63 -7.04
N PRO A 56 9.40 1.78 -7.39
CA PRO A 56 10.59 1.60 -6.55
C PRO A 56 11.36 2.91 -6.32
N GLN A 57 11.47 3.77 -7.34
CA GLN A 57 12.13 5.08 -7.22
C GLN A 57 11.32 6.05 -6.34
N ALA A 58 9.99 6.05 -6.45
CA ALA A 58 9.10 6.92 -5.68
C ALA A 58 9.25 6.73 -4.16
N VAL A 59 9.50 5.50 -3.72
CA VAL A 59 9.72 5.17 -2.29
C VAL A 59 11.19 5.00 -1.93
N LYS A 60 12.12 5.33 -2.84
CA LYS A 60 13.57 5.13 -2.67
C LYS A 60 13.90 3.72 -2.16
N LEU A 61 13.30 2.71 -2.78
CA LEU A 61 13.45 1.30 -2.42
C LEU A 61 14.95 0.93 -2.38
N ARG A 62 15.38 0.31 -1.28
CA ARG A 62 16.77 -0.12 -1.04
C ARG A 62 16.87 -1.63 -1.04
#